data_AF-A0A7C1UWW6-F1
#
_entry.id   AF-A0A7C1UWW6-F1
#
_cell.length_a   1.000
_cell.length_b   1.000
_cell.length_c   1.000
_cell.angle_alpha   90.00
_cell.angle_beta   90.00
_cell.angle_gamma   90.00
#
_symmetry.space_group_name_H-M   'P 1'
#
loop_
_entity.id
_entity.type
_entity.pdbx_description
1 polymer ?
#
loop_
_entity_poly.entity_id
_entity_poly.type
_entity_poly.pdbx_seq_one_letter_code
_entity_poly.pdbx_strand_id
1 'polypeptide(L)'
;MKTIRDTFIELIDFLKETMFRKNLLERPSYMELSKKLGFTYNWIKDKKDTLKTHHPQKKTFDDLFTRLSQRYREILNDDWNTIEAKFQNLYDIAFPLEAILPSSTTNTQKSIKRKFFDEIKNIIKHEFPNARVFDTDISRIFFNRPRALKDSHLKGNYKFRKLEKSTLFSMIYKIRFLTKTTLAKKVRDISSVEQLTLNNLKEDIETYIIDFIFSNPYNEKYINDEHDIGTIYFKPEFDLTFDIWLEISKRKKKPLIIKKVGKLVKYDSFGRLTRGYIYSWTGLMKMLKHLIKLLPSIEYSKIFELTWKYIEKRYLYPALPRIYHASWYSPNTIKFHVLMLIIRGLGLDILNLEPIDPKAFNHANSIEFYTFERHHLFINDKFSIDVNRLVLVMRSNHRALEGKTVLVLDLIRSRINLTLDCPRYYKKNLKNWRKLWQHYLERREYLIENGIEKFLEKFFTDEYGNNYLLERFFKYVPKGKIDQEITKIMQDWISKGRPAPILNSEILGQLSLVTPYLVNNDGPENELKK
;
A
#
# COMPACT_ATOMS: atom_id res chain seq x y z
N MET A 1 4.43 12.24 21.63
CA MET A 1 3.53 13.05 20.78
C MET A 1 2.12 12.48 20.97
N LYS A 2 1.18 13.27 21.50
CA LYS A 2 -0.21 12.80 21.76
C LYS A 2 -0.86 12.46 20.41
N THR A 3 -1.51 11.29 20.30
CA THR A 3 -2.25 10.95 19.08
C THR A 3 -3.60 11.66 19.05
N ILE A 4 -4.24 11.75 17.88
CA ILE A 4 -5.61 12.28 17.74
C ILE A 4 -6.57 11.52 18.68
N ARG A 5 -6.38 10.20 18.80
CA ARG A 5 -7.17 9.36 19.71
C ARG A 5 -6.96 9.73 21.17
N ASP A 6 -5.71 9.96 21.60
CA ASP A 6 -5.42 10.32 22.99
C ASP A 6 -6.02 11.68 23.34
N THR A 7 -5.91 12.64 22.42
CA THR A 7 -6.48 13.99 22.57
C THR A 7 -8.02 13.97 22.59
N PHE A 8 -8.63 13.12 21.76
CA PHE A 8 -10.09 12.91 21.79
C PHE A 8 -10.54 12.27 23.10
N ILE A 9 -9.83 11.25 23.60
CA ILE A 9 -10.15 10.62 24.89
C ILE A 9 -10.06 11.64 26.02
N GLU A 10 -8.99 12.45 26.06
CA GLU A 10 -8.81 13.48 27.07
C GLU A 10 -9.94 14.53 27.06
N LEU A 11 -10.37 14.98 25.88
CA LEU A 11 -11.51 15.86 25.73
C LEU A 11 -12.79 15.22 26.27
N ILE A 12 -13.09 13.98 25.88
CA ILE A 12 -14.30 13.28 26.29
C ILE A 12 -14.29 12.99 27.80
N ASP A 13 -13.15 12.62 28.37
CA ASP A 13 -13.03 12.35 29.80
C ASP A 13 -13.28 13.63 30.61
N PHE A 14 -12.72 14.76 30.18
CA PHE A 14 -13.02 16.08 30.76
C PHE A 14 -14.52 16.43 30.67
N LEU A 15 -15.15 16.21 29.50
CA LEU A 15 -16.58 16.51 29.33
C LEU A 15 -17.46 15.66 30.24
N LYS A 16 -17.17 14.37 30.41
CA LYS A 16 -17.93 13.50 31.31
C LYS A 16 -17.84 13.97 32.75
N GLU A 17 -16.63 14.29 33.23
CA GLU A 17 -16.41 14.74 34.60
C GLU A 17 -17.07 16.08 34.88
N THR A 18 -16.94 17.04 33.97
CA THR A 18 -17.55 18.37 34.12
C THR A 18 -19.08 18.29 34.06
N MET A 19 -19.65 17.56 33.11
CA MET A 19 -21.11 17.40 33.02
C MET A 19 -21.68 16.59 34.18
N PHE A 20 -20.93 15.62 34.73
CA PHE A 20 -21.34 14.90 35.94
C PHE A 20 -21.33 15.82 37.18
N ARG A 21 -20.27 16.62 37.37
CA ARG A 21 -20.20 17.60 38.49
C ARG A 21 -21.31 18.64 38.46
N LYS A 22 -21.78 19.02 37.26
CA LYS A 22 -22.92 19.93 37.06
C LYS A 22 -24.28 19.22 37.07
N ASN A 23 -24.34 17.96 37.51
CA ASN A 23 -25.55 17.12 37.57
C ASN A 23 -26.29 16.95 36.22
N LEU A 24 -25.58 17.06 35.10
CA LEU A 24 -26.14 16.86 33.76
C LEU A 24 -26.11 15.39 33.32
N LEU A 25 -25.19 14.61 33.89
CA LEU A 25 -25.10 13.15 33.76
C LEU A 25 -25.39 12.50 35.13
N GLU A 26 -26.09 11.37 35.12
CA GLU A 26 -26.26 10.45 36.25
C GLU A 26 -24.98 9.64 36.51
N ARG A 27 -24.19 9.34 35.46
CA ARG A 27 -22.88 8.68 35.56
C ARG A 27 -21.88 9.21 34.52
N PRO A 28 -20.58 9.31 34.84
CA PRO A 28 -19.55 9.77 33.89
C PRO A 28 -19.16 8.66 32.89
N SER A 29 -20.08 8.27 31.99
CA SER A 29 -19.88 7.21 30.99
C SER A 29 -19.99 7.70 29.54
N TYR A 30 -19.28 7.05 28.60
CA TYR A 30 -19.35 7.40 27.17
C TYR A 30 -20.76 7.24 26.58
N MET A 31 -21.48 6.22 27.04
CA MET A 31 -22.83 5.93 26.57
C MET A 31 -23.79 7.04 26.98
N GLU A 32 -23.69 7.49 28.22
CA GLU A 32 -24.60 8.49 28.75
C GLU A 32 -24.32 9.87 28.17
N LEU A 33 -23.05 10.26 28.05
CA LEU A 33 -22.65 11.48 27.35
C LEU A 33 -23.14 11.47 25.89
N SER A 34 -23.03 10.33 25.19
CA SER A 34 -23.56 10.17 23.82
C SER A 34 -25.07 10.41 23.77
N LYS A 35 -25.82 9.82 24.70
CA LYS A 35 -27.28 9.96 24.80
C LYS A 35 -27.69 11.41 25.10
N LYS A 36 -27.01 12.08 26.04
CA LYS A 36 -27.29 13.48 26.44
C LYS A 36 -26.97 14.49 25.34
N LEU A 37 -26.00 14.21 24.48
CA LEU A 37 -25.70 15.00 23.29
C LEU A 37 -26.58 14.63 22.07
N GLY A 38 -27.51 13.68 22.23
CA GLY A 38 -28.49 13.32 21.21
C GLY A 38 -27.91 12.48 20.09
N PHE A 39 -26.85 11.72 20.36
CA PHE A 39 -26.36 10.69 19.45
C PHE A 39 -27.18 9.41 19.62
N THR A 40 -27.41 8.71 18.52
CA THR A 40 -27.89 7.34 18.56
C THR A 40 -26.75 6.43 19.04
N TYR A 41 -27.05 5.37 19.78
CA TYR A 41 -26.09 4.38 20.31
C TYR A 41 -24.89 4.97 21.09
N ASN A 42 -23.88 4.16 21.42
CA ASN A 42 -22.67 4.61 22.12
C ASN A 42 -21.66 5.25 21.15
N TRP A 43 -22.08 6.33 20.49
CA TRP A 43 -21.33 7.00 19.42
C TRP A 43 -19.91 7.37 19.83
N ILE A 44 -19.72 7.88 21.05
CA ILE A 44 -18.40 8.29 21.55
C ILE A 44 -17.44 7.09 21.65
N LYS A 45 -17.91 5.93 22.12
CA LYS A 45 -17.11 4.69 22.18
C LYS A 45 -16.75 4.23 20.77
N ASP A 46 -17.72 4.22 19.85
CA ASP A 46 -17.47 3.82 18.46
C ASP A 46 -16.47 4.76 17.77
N LYS A 47 -16.57 6.08 18.01
CA LYS A 47 -15.60 7.04 17.48
C LYS A 47 -14.20 6.83 18.06
N LYS A 48 -14.09 6.64 19.38
CA LYS A 48 -12.83 6.28 20.05
C LYS A 48 -12.16 5.05 19.42
N ASP A 49 -12.93 4.04 19.04
CA ASP A 49 -12.41 2.82 18.43
C ASP A 49 -12.04 3.01 16.95
N THR A 50 -12.83 3.77 16.18
CA THR A 50 -12.52 4.08 14.77
C THR A 50 -11.31 5.00 14.59
N LEU A 51 -11.00 5.86 15.57
CA LEU A 51 -9.81 6.72 15.56
C LEU A 51 -8.48 5.92 15.63
N LYS A 52 -8.53 4.61 15.89
CA LYS A 52 -7.35 3.72 15.77
C LYS A 52 -6.99 3.38 14.32
N THR A 53 -7.97 3.44 13.40
CA THR A 53 -7.88 2.84 12.07
C THR A 53 -8.25 3.79 10.94
N HIS A 54 -8.89 4.92 11.25
CA HIS A 54 -9.39 5.89 10.26
C HIS A 54 -9.07 7.32 10.71
N HIS A 55 -8.68 8.18 9.77
CA HIS A 55 -8.53 9.62 10.03
C HIS A 55 -9.92 10.24 10.25
N PRO A 56 -10.16 10.99 11.35
CA PRO A 56 -11.46 11.60 11.58
C PRO A 56 -11.74 12.72 10.58
N GLN A 57 -13.01 12.88 10.22
CA GLN A 57 -13.47 14.04 9.45
C GLN A 57 -13.75 15.21 10.41
N LYS A 58 -13.38 16.44 10.05
CA LYS A 58 -13.62 17.66 10.85
C LYS A 58 -15.07 17.78 11.33
N LYS A 59 -16.02 17.48 10.44
CA LYS A 59 -17.46 17.42 10.72
C LYS A 59 -17.84 16.51 11.90
N THR A 60 -17.05 15.47 12.19
CA THR A 60 -17.28 14.57 13.34
C THR A 60 -17.10 15.31 14.67
N PHE A 61 -16.06 16.13 14.77
CA PHE A 61 -15.81 16.94 15.95
C PHE A 61 -16.69 18.19 15.97
N ASP A 62 -16.98 18.76 14.80
CA ASP A 62 -17.92 19.88 14.67
C ASP A 62 -19.32 19.49 15.15
N ASP A 63 -19.81 18.29 14.83
CA ASP A 63 -21.13 17.81 15.29
C ASP A 63 -21.15 17.63 16.82
N LEU A 64 -20.05 17.12 17.39
CA LEU A 64 -19.90 17.01 18.85
C LEU A 64 -19.88 18.40 19.52
N PHE A 65 -19.05 19.32 19.01
CA PHE A 65 -18.93 20.69 19.53
C PHE A 65 -20.24 21.47 19.38
N THR A 66 -20.91 21.35 18.23
CA THR A 66 -22.19 22.03 17.95
C THR A 66 -23.28 21.52 18.87
N ARG A 67 -23.38 20.20 19.09
CA ARG A 67 -24.39 19.63 20.01
C ARG A 67 -24.13 20.01 21.46
N LEU A 68 -22.86 20.06 21.86
CA LEU A 68 -22.47 20.49 23.20
C LEU A 68 -22.80 21.98 23.41
N SER A 69 -22.41 22.84 22.46
CA SER A 69 -22.66 24.28 22.54
C SER A 69 -24.13 24.64 22.51
N GLN A 70 -24.90 24.06 21.58
CA GLN A 70 -26.33 24.34 21.46
C GLN A 70 -27.15 23.92 22.69
N ARG A 71 -26.72 22.88 23.41
CA ARG A 71 -27.50 22.31 24.51
C ARG A 71 -27.02 22.73 25.89
N TYR A 72 -25.72 23.00 26.04
CA TYR A 72 -25.09 23.07 27.35
C TYR A 72 -24.15 24.26 27.52
N ARG A 73 -23.99 25.16 26.54
CA ARG A 73 -23.07 26.31 26.66
C ARG A 73 -23.38 27.21 27.85
N GLU A 74 -24.65 27.56 28.04
CA GLU A 74 -25.07 28.43 29.14
C GLU A 74 -24.82 27.80 30.52
N ILE A 75 -25.00 26.48 30.63
CA ILE A 75 -24.81 25.74 31.88
C ILE A 75 -23.31 25.48 32.17
N LEU A 76 -22.50 25.36 31.12
CA LEU A 76 -21.06 25.07 31.19
C LEU A 76 -20.20 26.33 31.03
N ASN A 77 -20.76 27.53 31.22
CA ASN A 77 -20.08 28.80 30.90
C ASN A 77 -18.72 28.95 31.60
N ASP A 78 -18.63 28.57 32.89
CA ASP A 78 -17.39 28.66 33.68
C ASP A 78 -16.26 27.77 33.13
N ASP A 79 -16.63 26.64 32.52
CA ASP A 79 -15.70 25.65 31.97
C ASP A 79 -15.49 25.82 30.45
N TRP A 80 -16.26 26.72 29.82
CA TRP A 80 -16.40 26.78 28.35
C TRP A 80 -15.09 27.11 27.64
N ASN A 81 -14.30 28.04 28.18
CA ASN A 81 -12.98 28.39 27.63
C ASN A 81 -12.03 27.19 27.62
N THR A 82 -12.08 26.34 28.66
CA THR A 82 -11.27 25.12 28.75
C THR A 82 -11.77 24.05 27.77
N ILE A 83 -13.10 23.96 27.58
CA ILE A 83 -13.71 23.08 26.57
C ILE A 83 -13.24 23.51 25.17
N GLU A 84 -13.36 24.79 24.84
CA GLU A 84 -12.92 25.35 23.55
C GLU A 84 -11.43 25.10 23.31
N ALA A 85 -10.57 25.35 24.30
CA ALA A 85 -9.13 25.07 24.19
C ALA A 85 -8.83 23.59 23.92
N LYS A 86 -9.56 22.66 24.56
CA LYS A 86 -9.40 21.21 24.31
C LYS A 86 -9.92 20.80 22.93
N PHE A 87 -11.00 21.40 22.45
CA PHE A 87 -11.47 21.21 21.07
C PHE A 87 -10.46 21.77 20.07
N GLN A 88 -9.92 22.96 20.30
CA GLN A 88 -8.92 23.59 19.42
C GLN A 88 -7.66 22.73 19.34
N ASN A 89 -7.15 22.24 20.48
CA ASN A 89 -6.02 21.30 20.49
C ASN A 89 -6.33 20.00 19.72
N LEU A 90 -7.56 19.48 19.82
CA LEU A 90 -7.99 18.34 19.00
C LEU A 90 -8.02 18.69 17.50
N TYR A 91 -8.48 19.89 17.12
CA TYR A 91 -8.49 20.36 15.74
C TYR A 91 -7.08 20.58 15.19
N ASP A 92 -6.18 21.18 15.95
CA ASP A 92 -4.80 21.46 15.53
C ASP A 92 -4.03 20.15 15.28
N ILE A 93 -4.25 19.15 16.13
CA ILE A 93 -3.64 17.81 15.97
C ILE A 93 -4.31 17.03 14.83
N ALA A 94 -5.62 17.17 14.63
CA ALA A 94 -6.35 16.40 13.63
C ALA A 94 -6.35 17.03 12.22
N PHE A 95 -6.18 18.36 12.12
CA PHE A 95 -6.28 19.16 10.89
C PHE A 95 -5.28 20.34 10.91
N PRO A 96 -3.97 20.07 10.84
CA PRO A 96 -2.96 21.13 10.79
C PRO A 96 -3.19 22.07 9.58
N LEU A 97 -2.88 23.36 9.76
CA LEU A 97 -3.27 24.50 8.92
C LEU A 97 -2.90 24.44 7.41
N GLU A 98 -2.16 23.43 6.95
CA GLU A 98 -1.79 23.28 5.53
C GLU A 98 -2.94 22.80 4.62
N ALA A 99 -4.15 22.57 5.17
CA ALA A 99 -5.31 22.07 4.43
C ALA A 99 -6.39 23.13 4.09
N ILE A 100 -6.08 24.44 4.12
CA ILE A 100 -7.07 25.51 3.86
C ILE A 100 -6.97 26.02 2.41
N LEU A 101 -7.92 25.60 1.56
CA LEU A 101 -8.47 26.44 0.50
C LEU A 101 -9.95 26.68 0.80
N PRO A 102 -10.47 27.91 0.57
CA PRO A 102 -11.59 28.46 1.29
C PRO A 102 -12.93 27.88 0.86
N SER A 103 -13.75 27.51 1.85
CA SER A 103 -15.16 27.24 1.67
C SER A 103 -15.95 28.53 1.59
N SER A 104 -16.64 28.76 0.47
CA SER A 104 -17.77 29.69 0.43
C SER A 104 -19.08 28.95 0.16
N THR A 105 -20.04 29.22 1.04
CA THR A 105 -21.50 29.17 0.87
C THR A 105 -22.24 27.81 0.82
N THR A 106 -22.86 27.53 1.97
CA THR A 106 -24.26 27.10 2.21
C THR A 106 -25.16 26.61 1.07
N ASN A 107 -25.95 25.60 1.45
CA ASN A 107 -27.24 25.13 0.92
C ASN A 107 -27.30 24.07 -0.19
N THR A 108 -28.04 23.01 0.15
CA THR A 108 -28.41 21.80 -0.62
C THR A 108 -27.26 20.82 -0.90
N GLN A 109 -27.22 19.70 -0.15
CA GLN A 109 -26.67 18.46 -0.72
C GLN A 109 -27.60 18.01 -1.87
N LYS A 110 -27.48 18.67 -3.03
CA LYS A 110 -27.98 18.15 -4.30
C LYS A 110 -27.36 16.75 -4.43
N SER A 111 -28.22 15.73 -4.41
CA SER A 111 -27.85 14.32 -4.50
C SER A 111 -26.69 14.11 -5.48
N ILE A 112 -25.64 13.38 -5.12
CA ILE A 112 -24.52 13.02 -6.02
C ILE A 112 -25.05 12.52 -7.36
N LYS A 113 -26.04 11.63 -7.30
CA LYS A 113 -26.83 11.16 -8.44
C LYS A 113 -27.43 12.29 -9.30
N ARG A 114 -28.04 13.30 -8.67
CA ARG A 114 -28.68 14.44 -9.37
C ARG A 114 -27.63 15.27 -10.09
N LYS A 115 -26.55 15.67 -9.40
CA LYS A 115 -25.42 16.38 -10.02
C LYS A 115 -24.81 15.55 -11.16
N PHE A 116 -24.66 14.24 -10.96
CA PHE A 116 -24.12 13.35 -11.98
C PHE A 116 -24.94 13.37 -13.27
N PHE A 117 -26.27 13.21 -13.16
CA PHE A 117 -27.15 13.23 -14.33
C PHE A 117 -27.45 14.65 -14.86
N ASP A 118 -27.34 15.67 -14.02
CA ASP A 118 -27.40 17.07 -14.45
C ASP A 118 -26.23 17.39 -15.38
N GLU A 119 -25.03 16.90 -15.06
CA GLU A 119 -23.87 17.08 -15.93
C GLU A 119 -24.02 16.35 -17.28
N ILE A 120 -24.54 15.12 -17.28
CA ILE A 120 -24.84 14.42 -18.54
C ILE A 120 -25.86 15.20 -19.38
N LYS A 121 -26.86 15.83 -18.75
CA LYS A 121 -27.80 16.70 -19.45
C LYS A 121 -27.10 17.94 -20.03
N ASN A 122 -26.14 18.52 -19.31
CA ASN A 122 -25.37 19.66 -19.80
C ASN A 122 -24.53 19.28 -21.02
N ILE A 123 -23.87 18.11 -21.00
CA ILE A 123 -23.11 17.60 -22.16
C ILE A 123 -24.03 17.43 -23.37
N ILE A 124 -25.22 16.83 -23.21
CA ILE A 124 -26.18 16.71 -24.33
C ILE A 124 -26.64 18.08 -24.83
N LYS A 125 -26.86 19.04 -23.93
CA LYS A 125 -27.25 20.42 -24.30
C LYS A 125 -26.12 21.19 -24.99
N HIS A 126 -24.87 20.87 -24.70
CA HIS A 126 -23.74 21.48 -25.39
C HIS A 126 -23.77 21.14 -26.89
N GLU A 127 -23.95 19.86 -27.19
CA GLU A 127 -24.07 19.35 -28.56
C GLU A 127 -25.42 19.69 -29.21
N PHE A 128 -26.49 19.87 -28.40
CA PHE A 128 -27.83 20.22 -28.87
C PHE A 128 -28.42 21.40 -28.06
N PRO A 129 -28.00 22.65 -28.33
CA PRO A 129 -28.35 23.83 -27.52
C PRO A 129 -29.85 24.08 -27.39
N ASN A 130 -30.61 23.74 -28.43
CA ASN A 130 -32.06 23.97 -28.50
C ASN A 130 -32.88 22.79 -27.92
N ALA A 131 -32.24 21.68 -27.57
CA ALA A 131 -32.94 20.50 -27.08
C ALA A 131 -33.25 20.61 -25.58
N ARG A 132 -34.53 20.42 -25.21
CA ARG A 132 -34.89 20.26 -23.78
C ARG A 132 -34.67 18.80 -23.38
N VAL A 133 -33.66 18.58 -22.55
CA VAL A 133 -33.30 17.24 -22.05
C VAL A 133 -33.90 17.00 -20.66
N PHE A 134 -34.79 16.03 -20.54
CA PHE A 134 -35.44 15.66 -19.28
C PHE A 134 -34.84 14.37 -18.68
N ASP A 135 -35.05 14.15 -17.38
CA ASP A 135 -34.60 12.92 -16.69
C ASP A 135 -35.17 11.64 -17.33
N THR A 136 -36.35 11.72 -17.95
CA THR A 136 -36.95 10.62 -18.69
C THR A 136 -36.16 10.25 -19.94
N ASP A 137 -35.53 11.22 -20.58
CA ASP A 137 -34.72 11.01 -21.79
C ASP A 137 -33.41 10.34 -21.42
N ILE A 138 -32.74 10.84 -20.36
CA ILE A 138 -31.57 10.16 -19.76
C ILE A 138 -31.92 8.74 -19.33
N SER A 139 -33.09 8.55 -18.72
CA SER A 139 -33.58 7.22 -18.33
C SER A 139 -33.70 6.29 -19.53
N ARG A 140 -34.26 6.76 -20.65
CA ARG A 140 -34.38 5.98 -21.89
C ARG A 140 -33.03 5.68 -22.53
N ILE A 141 -32.05 6.58 -22.44
CA ILE A 141 -30.69 6.36 -22.95
C ILE A 141 -30.05 5.19 -22.20
N PHE A 142 -30.02 5.26 -20.86
CA PHE A 142 -29.22 4.34 -20.04
C PHE A 142 -29.98 3.19 -19.39
N PHE A 143 -31.31 3.17 -19.41
CA PHE A 143 -32.13 2.16 -18.74
C PHE A 143 -33.29 1.69 -19.62
N ASN A 144 -33.80 0.50 -19.34
CA ASN A 144 -34.94 -0.04 -20.08
C ASN A 144 -36.27 0.59 -19.63
N ARG A 145 -36.29 1.21 -18.44
CA ARG A 145 -37.48 1.84 -17.85
C ARG A 145 -37.42 3.35 -18.00
N PRO A 146 -38.43 4.01 -18.59
CA PRO A 146 -38.46 5.47 -18.78
C PRO A 146 -38.40 6.31 -17.51
N ARG A 147 -38.74 5.72 -16.35
CA ARG A 147 -38.69 6.39 -15.04
C ARG A 147 -37.60 5.84 -14.12
N ALA A 148 -36.63 5.09 -14.65
CA ALA A 148 -35.56 4.48 -13.84
C ALA A 148 -34.88 5.48 -12.90
N LEU A 149 -34.60 6.71 -13.35
CA LEU A 149 -33.99 7.73 -12.50
C LEU A 149 -34.84 8.15 -11.29
N LYS A 150 -36.16 7.95 -11.34
CA LYS A 150 -37.11 8.18 -10.25
C LYS A 150 -37.32 6.94 -9.35
N ASP A 151 -36.87 5.76 -9.79
CA ASP A 151 -37.11 4.50 -9.07
C ASP A 151 -36.32 4.41 -7.74
N SER A 152 -36.97 3.82 -6.74
CA SER A 152 -36.44 3.65 -5.37
C SER A 152 -35.24 2.72 -5.27
N HIS A 153 -35.03 1.79 -6.20
CA HIS A 153 -33.84 0.92 -6.19
C HIS A 153 -32.56 1.62 -6.66
N LEU A 154 -32.70 2.76 -7.35
CA LEU A 154 -31.62 3.74 -7.53
C LEU A 154 -31.60 4.79 -6.41
N LYS A 155 -32.50 4.68 -5.41
CA LYS A 155 -32.41 5.29 -4.08
C LYS A 155 -31.77 4.25 -3.15
N GLY A 156 -30.48 4.00 -3.36
CA GLY A 156 -29.70 3.12 -2.51
C GLY A 156 -29.83 3.48 -1.03
N ASN A 157 -29.57 2.51 -0.17
CA ASN A 157 -29.61 2.58 1.30
C ASN A 157 -29.18 3.97 1.82
N TYR A 158 -29.94 4.53 2.78
CA TYR A 158 -29.98 5.94 3.21
C TYR A 158 -28.63 6.66 3.46
N LYS A 159 -27.51 5.94 3.47
CA LYS A 159 -26.19 6.45 3.84
C LYS A 159 -25.39 7.08 2.70
N PHE A 160 -25.48 6.65 1.42
CA PHE A 160 -24.53 7.16 0.39
C PHE A 160 -24.97 7.41 -1.06
N ARG A 161 -26.17 7.02 -1.53
CA ARG A 161 -26.67 7.36 -2.90
C ARG A 161 -25.64 7.21 -4.06
N LYS A 162 -24.70 6.25 -3.98
CA LYS A 162 -23.65 5.98 -4.98
C LYS A 162 -24.21 5.12 -6.12
N LEU A 163 -23.88 5.45 -7.37
CA LEU A 163 -24.15 4.55 -8.50
C LEU A 163 -23.21 3.34 -8.40
N GLU A 164 -23.71 2.12 -8.57
CA GLU A 164 -22.81 0.96 -8.58
C GLU A 164 -21.81 1.05 -9.74
N LYS A 165 -20.58 0.57 -9.54
CA LYS A 165 -19.56 0.55 -10.61
C LYS A 165 -20.03 -0.22 -11.86
N SER A 166 -20.78 -1.30 -11.67
CA SER A 166 -21.38 -2.04 -12.79
C SER A 166 -22.40 -1.20 -13.56
N THR A 167 -23.11 -0.28 -12.88
CA THR A 167 -24.00 0.68 -13.53
C THR A 167 -23.23 1.68 -14.37
N LEU A 168 -22.12 2.22 -13.86
CA LEU A 168 -21.26 3.15 -14.61
C LEU A 168 -20.65 2.48 -15.86
N PHE A 169 -20.14 1.26 -15.73
CA PHE A 169 -19.67 0.46 -16.88
C PHE A 169 -20.79 0.23 -17.89
N SER A 170 -22.00 -0.11 -17.41
CA SER A 170 -23.17 -0.26 -18.28
C SER A 170 -23.55 1.04 -18.99
N MET A 171 -23.33 2.22 -18.41
CA MET A 171 -23.60 3.50 -19.05
C MET A 171 -22.62 3.74 -20.19
N ILE A 172 -21.32 3.52 -19.95
CA ILE A 172 -20.28 3.62 -20.99
C ILE A 172 -20.58 2.65 -22.14
N TYR A 173 -20.97 1.40 -21.85
CA TYR A 173 -21.39 0.46 -22.90
C TYR A 173 -22.57 1.01 -23.72
N LYS A 174 -23.61 1.52 -23.06
CA LYS A 174 -24.80 2.02 -23.76
C LYS A 174 -24.51 3.27 -24.60
N ILE A 175 -23.59 4.14 -24.17
CA ILE A 175 -23.21 5.31 -24.96
C ILE A 175 -22.37 4.91 -26.18
N ARG A 176 -21.39 4.01 -26.03
CA ARG A 176 -20.57 3.52 -27.15
C ARG A 176 -21.43 2.93 -28.29
N PHE A 177 -22.47 2.17 -27.93
CA PHE A 177 -23.40 1.55 -28.88
C PHE A 177 -24.63 2.41 -29.24
N LEU A 178 -24.68 3.67 -28.81
CA LEU A 178 -25.75 4.58 -29.18
C LEU A 178 -25.69 4.87 -30.70
N THR A 179 -26.81 4.76 -31.39
CA THR A 179 -26.93 5.10 -32.83
C THR A 179 -27.68 6.42 -32.99
N LYS A 180 -27.51 7.08 -34.14
CA LYS A 180 -28.26 8.30 -34.51
C LYS A 180 -29.77 8.10 -34.35
N THR A 181 -30.28 7.02 -34.92
CA THR A 181 -31.70 6.62 -34.84
C THR A 181 -32.16 6.39 -33.41
N THR A 182 -31.32 5.76 -32.59
CA THR A 182 -31.64 5.49 -31.19
C THR A 182 -31.65 6.77 -30.36
N LEU A 183 -30.73 7.70 -30.60
CA LEU A 183 -30.67 8.98 -29.89
C LEU A 183 -31.90 9.84 -30.22
N ALA A 184 -32.21 10.03 -31.51
CA ALA A 184 -33.38 10.79 -31.95
C ALA A 184 -34.70 10.20 -31.41
N LYS A 185 -34.82 8.86 -31.36
CA LYS A 185 -36.00 8.21 -30.78
C LYS A 185 -36.13 8.39 -29.25
N LYS A 186 -35.01 8.56 -28.55
CA LYS A 186 -34.97 8.57 -27.07
C LYS A 186 -35.03 9.97 -26.46
N VAL A 187 -34.58 10.99 -27.19
CA VAL A 187 -34.61 12.39 -26.77
C VAL A 187 -35.60 13.15 -27.64
N ARG A 188 -36.68 13.63 -27.02
CA ARG A 188 -37.86 14.14 -27.74
C ARG A 188 -37.55 15.29 -28.71
N ASP A 189 -36.67 16.20 -28.31
CA ASP A 189 -36.40 17.43 -29.05
C ASP A 189 -35.25 17.28 -30.07
N ILE A 190 -34.75 16.05 -30.29
CA ILE A 190 -33.69 15.76 -31.27
C ILE A 190 -34.29 14.95 -32.42
N SER A 191 -34.49 15.58 -33.58
CA SER A 191 -35.07 14.94 -34.77
C SER A 191 -34.00 14.43 -35.74
N SER A 192 -32.90 15.16 -35.89
CA SER A 192 -31.74 14.78 -36.70
C SER A 192 -30.46 14.84 -35.85
N VAL A 193 -29.53 13.95 -36.16
CA VAL A 193 -28.24 13.82 -35.47
C VAL A 193 -27.17 13.63 -36.52
N GLU A 194 -26.19 14.53 -36.59
CA GLU A 194 -25.00 14.34 -37.41
C GLU A 194 -24.07 13.28 -36.79
N GLN A 195 -23.31 12.59 -37.63
CA GLN A 195 -22.42 11.53 -37.13
C GLN A 195 -21.29 12.09 -36.27
N LEU A 196 -20.78 13.27 -36.60
CA LEU A 196 -19.73 13.96 -35.84
C LEU A 196 -20.23 14.34 -34.45
N THR A 197 -21.38 15.03 -34.36
CA THR A 197 -22.05 15.38 -33.09
C THR A 197 -22.31 14.16 -32.21
N LEU A 198 -22.75 13.04 -32.81
CA LEU A 198 -22.94 11.80 -32.05
C LEU A 198 -21.61 11.26 -31.50
N ASN A 199 -20.51 11.37 -32.24
CA ASN A 199 -19.20 10.90 -31.80
C ASN A 199 -18.67 11.78 -30.66
N ASN A 200 -18.75 13.10 -30.77
CA ASN A 200 -18.38 14.04 -29.71
C ASN A 200 -19.17 13.76 -28.43
N LEU A 201 -20.49 13.64 -28.55
CA LEU A 201 -21.36 13.31 -27.42
C LEU A 201 -20.97 12.01 -26.71
N LYS A 202 -20.60 10.99 -27.49
CA LYS A 202 -20.17 9.70 -26.94
C LYS A 202 -18.87 9.85 -26.15
N GLU A 203 -17.91 10.56 -26.72
CA GLU A 203 -16.59 10.80 -26.12
C GLU A 203 -16.72 11.62 -24.84
N ASP A 204 -17.48 12.72 -24.85
CA ASP A 204 -17.65 13.59 -23.68
C ASP A 204 -18.33 12.89 -22.52
N ILE A 205 -19.43 12.16 -22.79
CA ILE A 205 -20.13 11.39 -21.77
C ILE A 205 -19.23 10.28 -21.22
N GLU A 206 -18.47 9.60 -22.08
CA GLU A 206 -17.56 8.55 -21.65
C GLU A 206 -16.44 9.10 -20.76
N THR A 207 -15.77 10.16 -21.20
CA THR A 207 -14.71 10.86 -20.46
C THR A 207 -15.23 11.32 -19.10
N TYR A 208 -16.39 11.97 -19.07
CA TYR A 208 -17.03 12.41 -17.84
C TYR A 208 -17.30 11.25 -16.87
N ILE A 209 -17.80 10.11 -17.35
CA ILE A 209 -18.05 8.94 -16.48
C ILE A 209 -16.74 8.37 -15.94
N ILE A 210 -15.69 8.30 -16.77
CA ILE A 210 -14.37 7.82 -16.35
C ILE A 210 -13.79 8.77 -15.30
N ASP A 211 -13.80 10.07 -15.53
CA ASP A 211 -13.32 11.07 -14.59
C ASP A 211 -14.11 11.03 -13.29
N PHE A 212 -15.43 10.82 -13.36
CA PHE A 212 -16.26 10.63 -12.18
C PHE A 212 -15.87 9.39 -11.37
N ILE A 213 -15.36 8.32 -11.99
CA ILE A 213 -14.83 7.13 -11.29
C ILE A 213 -13.52 7.47 -10.55
N PHE A 214 -12.61 8.22 -11.16
CA PHE A 214 -11.29 8.52 -10.59
C PHE A 214 -11.29 9.67 -9.59
N SER A 215 -12.06 10.71 -9.87
CA SER A 215 -12.01 12.01 -9.19
C SER A 215 -13.15 12.22 -8.20
N ASN A 216 -14.05 11.23 -8.01
CA ASN A 216 -15.31 11.37 -7.30
C ASN A 216 -15.24 12.31 -6.07
N PRO A 217 -15.83 13.52 -6.12
CA PRO A 217 -15.61 14.57 -5.12
C PRO A 217 -16.40 14.37 -3.81
N TYR A 218 -16.95 13.18 -3.56
CA TYR A 218 -17.92 12.94 -2.49
C TYR A 218 -17.47 11.95 -1.40
N ASN A 219 -16.17 11.92 -1.07
CA ASN A 219 -15.58 11.12 0.03
C ASN A 219 -15.76 9.58 -0.04
N GLU A 220 -16.49 9.02 -1.00
CA GLU A 220 -16.54 7.59 -1.30
C GLU A 220 -15.89 7.25 -2.65
N LYS A 221 -14.58 6.98 -2.64
CA LYS A 221 -13.81 6.68 -3.85
C LYS A 221 -14.32 5.42 -4.57
N TYR A 222 -14.38 5.39 -5.91
CA TYR A 222 -14.69 4.16 -6.67
C TYR A 222 -13.47 3.24 -6.80
N ILE A 223 -12.28 3.82 -6.65
CA ILE A 223 -10.98 3.17 -6.60
C ILE A 223 -10.41 3.54 -5.24
N ASN A 224 -10.16 2.55 -4.38
CA ASN A 224 -9.51 2.86 -3.11
C ASN A 224 -8.02 3.07 -3.36
N ASP A 225 -7.50 4.03 -2.62
CA ASP A 225 -6.08 4.35 -2.58
C ASP A 225 -5.64 4.19 -1.13
N GLU A 226 -5.50 2.93 -0.71
CA GLU A 226 -5.18 2.56 0.68
C GLU A 226 -3.76 2.98 1.10
N HIS A 227 -2.94 3.42 0.14
CA HIS A 227 -1.54 3.80 0.32
C HIS A 227 -1.24 5.25 -0.06
N ASP A 228 -2.26 6.05 -0.38
CA ASP A 228 -2.16 7.47 -0.76
C ASP A 228 -1.22 7.74 -1.97
N ILE A 229 -1.23 6.83 -2.95
CA ILE A 229 -0.41 6.85 -4.17
C ILE A 229 -1.16 7.60 -5.32
N GLY A 230 -2.41 7.97 -5.10
CA GLY A 230 -3.32 8.59 -6.06
C GLY A 230 -4.19 7.57 -6.81
N THR A 231 -5.47 7.86 -7.03
CA THR A 231 -6.40 6.96 -7.74
C THR A 231 -5.97 6.71 -9.20
N ILE A 232 -5.33 7.70 -9.83
CA ILE A 232 -4.77 7.62 -11.20
C ILE A 232 -3.69 6.53 -11.30
N TYR A 233 -2.99 6.21 -10.21
CA TYR A 233 -2.05 5.10 -10.19
C TYR A 233 -2.69 3.79 -10.68
N PHE A 234 -3.98 3.57 -10.38
CA PHE A 234 -4.75 2.37 -10.74
C PHE A 234 -5.45 2.44 -12.11
N LYS A 235 -5.12 3.45 -12.92
CA LYS A 235 -5.61 3.58 -14.30
C LYS A 235 -5.33 2.33 -15.15
N PRO A 236 -4.13 1.70 -15.11
CA PRO A 236 -3.86 0.48 -15.85
C PRO A 236 -4.81 -0.69 -15.52
N GLU A 237 -5.13 -0.90 -14.24
CA GLU A 237 -6.06 -1.95 -13.81
C GLU A 237 -7.48 -1.65 -14.28
N PHE A 238 -7.89 -0.38 -14.19
CA PHE A 238 -9.19 0.06 -14.69
C PHE A 238 -9.32 -0.21 -16.19
N ASP A 239 -8.35 0.22 -17.00
CA ASP A 239 -8.37 0.09 -18.45
C ASP A 239 -8.43 -1.39 -18.86
N LEU A 240 -7.54 -2.22 -18.31
CA LEU A 240 -7.53 -3.65 -18.61
C LEU A 240 -8.85 -4.33 -18.19
N THR A 241 -9.39 -3.98 -17.02
CA THR A 241 -10.70 -4.50 -16.57
C THR A 241 -11.80 -4.12 -17.55
N PHE A 242 -11.82 -2.86 -17.95
CA PHE A 242 -12.86 -2.30 -18.79
C PHE A 242 -12.82 -2.92 -20.19
N ASP A 243 -11.65 -3.04 -20.79
CA ASP A 243 -11.49 -3.64 -22.13
C ASP A 243 -11.94 -5.10 -22.15
N ILE A 244 -11.51 -5.91 -21.17
CA ILE A 244 -11.93 -7.31 -21.06
C ILE A 244 -13.44 -7.41 -20.82
N TRP A 245 -13.97 -6.60 -19.91
CA TRP A 245 -15.39 -6.56 -19.61
C TRP A 245 -16.22 -6.17 -20.83
N LEU A 246 -15.73 -5.22 -21.63
CA LEU A 246 -16.39 -4.70 -22.81
C LEU A 246 -16.51 -5.78 -23.89
N GLU A 247 -15.41 -6.45 -24.24
CA GLU A 247 -15.42 -7.46 -25.30
C GLU A 247 -16.33 -8.64 -24.95
N ILE A 248 -16.33 -9.08 -23.68
CA ILE A 248 -17.26 -10.13 -23.22
C ILE A 248 -18.71 -9.63 -23.28
N SER A 249 -18.97 -8.37 -22.90
CA SER A 249 -20.31 -7.78 -22.94
C SER A 249 -20.83 -7.61 -24.37
N LYS A 250 -19.96 -7.24 -25.33
CA LYS A 250 -20.27 -7.22 -26.76
C LYS A 250 -20.69 -8.59 -27.25
N ARG A 251 -19.93 -9.64 -26.90
CA ARG A 251 -20.25 -11.01 -27.30
C ARG A 251 -21.59 -11.50 -26.74
N LYS A 252 -21.95 -11.06 -25.52
CA LYS A 252 -23.25 -11.35 -24.91
C LYS A 252 -24.36 -10.37 -25.33
N LYS A 253 -24.07 -9.39 -26.19
CA LYS A 253 -24.98 -8.34 -26.68
C LYS A 253 -25.69 -7.57 -25.55
N LYS A 254 -25.08 -7.51 -24.37
CA LYS A 254 -25.62 -6.80 -23.21
C LYS A 254 -24.54 -6.50 -22.17
N PRO A 255 -24.65 -5.40 -21.42
CA PRO A 255 -23.74 -5.11 -20.32
C PRO A 255 -23.88 -6.20 -19.24
N LEU A 256 -22.75 -6.75 -18.80
CA LEU A 256 -22.70 -7.75 -17.75
C LEU A 256 -22.34 -7.12 -16.40
N ILE A 257 -22.81 -7.72 -15.31
CA ILE A 257 -22.32 -7.36 -13.97
C ILE A 257 -20.85 -7.77 -13.86
N ILE A 258 -19.97 -6.89 -13.38
CA ILE A 258 -18.51 -7.13 -13.30
C ILE A 258 -18.19 -8.44 -12.55
N LYS A 259 -18.88 -8.70 -11.44
CA LYS A 259 -18.76 -9.96 -10.67
C LYS A 259 -19.08 -11.21 -11.49
N LYS A 260 -20.03 -11.13 -12.44
CA LYS A 260 -20.35 -12.23 -13.34
C LYS A 260 -19.22 -12.47 -14.35
N VAL A 261 -18.60 -11.41 -14.84
CA VAL A 261 -17.42 -11.52 -15.72
C VAL A 261 -16.26 -12.17 -14.99
N GLY A 262 -15.97 -11.76 -13.74
CA GLY A 262 -14.92 -12.40 -12.92
C GLY A 262 -15.11 -13.91 -12.75
N LYS A 263 -16.36 -14.38 -12.58
CA LYS A 263 -16.69 -15.81 -12.57
C LYS A 263 -16.44 -16.50 -13.92
N LEU A 264 -16.80 -15.85 -15.03
CA LEU A 264 -16.61 -16.41 -16.39
C LEU A 264 -15.12 -16.60 -16.71
N VAL A 265 -14.29 -15.62 -16.36
CA VAL A 265 -12.84 -15.68 -16.60
C VAL A 265 -12.07 -16.40 -15.49
N LYS A 266 -12.76 -16.99 -14.51
CA LYS A 266 -12.21 -17.69 -13.34
C LYS A 266 -11.10 -16.91 -12.60
N TYR A 267 -11.30 -15.61 -12.44
CA TYR A 267 -10.38 -14.74 -11.71
C TYR A 267 -11.13 -13.92 -10.66
N ASP A 268 -11.03 -14.34 -9.39
CA ASP A 268 -11.88 -13.81 -8.31
C ASP A 268 -11.63 -12.34 -7.97
N SER A 269 -10.42 -11.84 -8.21
CA SER A 269 -10.07 -10.43 -8.02
C SER A 269 -10.38 -9.54 -9.23
N PHE A 270 -10.86 -10.11 -10.34
CA PHE A 270 -11.24 -9.35 -11.54
C PHE A 270 -12.25 -8.25 -11.21
N GLY A 271 -11.90 -7.02 -11.55
CA GLY A 271 -12.72 -5.83 -11.33
C GLY A 271 -12.83 -5.36 -9.88
N ARG A 272 -12.05 -5.90 -8.94
CA ARG A 272 -11.97 -5.44 -7.53
C ARG A 272 -11.14 -4.16 -7.37
N LEU A 273 -11.32 -3.17 -8.25
CA LEU A 273 -10.58 -1.90 -8.21
C LEU A 273 -10.87 -1.07 -6.94
N THR A 274 -11.97 -1.38 -6.23
CA THR A 274 -12.28 -0.75 -4.92
C THR A 274 -11.32 -1.17 -3.81
N ARG A 275 -10.42 -2.14 -4.02
CA ARG A 275 -9.43 -2.55 -3.01
C ARG A 275 -8.00 -2.16 -3.41
N GLY A 276 -7.82 -1.38 -4.48
CA GLY A 276 -6.49 -0.94 -4.91
C GLY A 276 -5.51 -2.07 -5.21
N TYR A 277 -5.97 -3.20 -5.75
CA TYR A 277 -5.09 -4.33 -6.04
C TYR A 277 -4.58 -4.33 -7.47
N ILE A 278 -3.25 -4.40 -7.60
CA ILE A 278 -2.58 -4.78 -8.85
C ILE A 278 -2.90 -6.25 -9.14
N TYR A 279 -3.25 -6.58 -10.39
CA TYR A 279 -3.48 -7.96 -10.78
C TYR A 279 -2.21 -8.81 -10.68
N SER A 280 -2.35 -10.05 -10.20
CA SER A 280 -1.25 -11.02 -10.16
C SER A 280 -1.03 -11.69 -11.50
N TRP A 281 0.23 -12.02 -11.84
CA TRP A 281 0.57 -12.82 -13.03
C TRP A 281 -0.22 -14.10 -13.16
N THR A 282 -0.27 -14.91 -12.10
CA THR A 282 -0.99 -16.19 -12.07
C THR A 282 -2.48 -16.01 -12.37
N GLY A 283 -3.07 -14.97 -11.79
CA GLY A 283 -4.45 -14.56 -12.07
C GLY A 283 -4.68 -14.17 -13.52
N LEU A 284 -3.78 -13.37 -14.11
CA LEU A 284 -3.86 -12.94 -15.51
C LEU A 284 -3.69 -14.12 -16.49
N MET A 285 -2.73 -15.01 -16.24
CA MET A 285 -2.53 -16.20 -17.08
C MET A 285 -3.73 -17.15 -17.01
N LYS A 286 -4.28 -17.36 -15.81
CA LYS A 286 -5.51 -18.14 -15.63
C LYS A 286 -6.67 -17.49 -16.39
N MET A 287 -6.82 -16.18 -16.28
CA MET A 287 -7.83 -15.41 -17.00
C MET A 287 -7.69 -15.57 -18.52
N LEU A 288 -6.50 -15.41 -19.09
CA LEU A 288 -6.23 -15.60 -20.52
C LEU A 288 -6.59 -17.02 -21.00
N LYS A 289 -6.20 -18.05 -20.23
CA LYS A 289 -6.57 -19.45 -20.52
C LYS A 289 -8.08 -19.68 -20.61
N HIS A 290 -8.87 -18.90 -19.89
CA HIS A 290 -10.34 -18.98 -19.94
C HIS A 290 -10.93 -18.07 -21.01
N LEU A 291 -10.32 -16.92 -21.28
CA LEU A 291 -10.75 -15.97 -22.30
C LEU A 291 -10.72 -16.56 -23.71
N ILE A 292 -9.76 -17.44 -24.02
CA ILE A 292 -9.66 -18.12 -25.33
C ILE A 292 -10.94 -18.91 -25.68
N LYS A 293 -11.73 -19.32 -24.67
CA LYS A 293 -13.00 -20.04 -24.85
C LYS A 293 -14.20 -19.11 -24.97
N LEU A 294 -14.05 -17.84 -24.60
CA LEU A 294 -15.13 -16.87 -24.49
C LEU A 294 -15.13 -15.87 -25.64
N LEU A 295 -13.96 -15.60 -26.23
CA LEU A 295 -13.76 -14.63 -27.29
C LEU A 295 -13.27 -15.32 -28.57
N PRO A 296 -13.67 -14.84 -29.77
CA PRO A 296 -13.06 -15.26 -31.02
C PRO A 296 -11.57 -14.88 -31.09
N SER A 297 -10.84 -15.47 -32.04
CA SER A 297 -9.38 -15.32 -32.16
C SER A 297 -8.91 -13.86 -32.26
N ILE A 298 -9.63 -13.02 -33.00
CA ILE A 298 -9.27 -11.60 -33.22
C ILE A 298 -9.38 -10.81 -31.92
N GLU A 299 -10.53 -10.87 -31.23
CA GLU A 299 -10.73 -10.16 -29.97
C GLU A 299 -9.86 -10.73 -28.86
N TYR A 300 -9.64 -12.05 -28.84
CA TYR A 300 -8.70 -12.67 -27.91
C TYR A 300 -7.28 -12.15 -28.11
N SER A 301 -6.80 -12.06 -29.35
CA SER A 301 -5.45 -11.56 -29.66
C SER A 301 -5.27 -10.12 -29.17
N LYS A 302 -6.26 -9.26 -29.42
CA LYS A 302 -6.26 -7.89 -28.89
C LYS A 302 -6.19 -7.86 -27.36
N ILE A 303 -7.01 -8.66 -26.67
CA ILE A 303 -7.01 -8.72 -25.20
C ILE A 303 -5.69 -9.31 -24.66
N PHE A 304 -5.11 -10.28 -25.36
CA PHE A 304 -3.82 -10.85 -25.03
C PHE A 304 -2.73 -9.78 -25.08
N GLU A 305 -2.64 -8.99 -26.15
CA GLU A 305 -1.69 -7.89 -26.26
C GLU A 305 -1.88 -6.84 -25.16
N LEU A 306 -3.11 -6.44 -24.87
CA LEU A 306 -3.40 -5.49 -23.78
C LEU A 306 -3.00 -6.04 -22.42
N THR A 307 -3.24 -7.33 -22.18
CA THR A 307 -2.82 -8.01 -20.95
C THR A 307 -1.29 -8.08 -20.86
N TRP A 308 -0.61 -8.32 -21.97
CA TRP A 308 0.84 -8.38 -22.01
C TRP A 308 1.48 -7.01 -21.76
N LYS A 309 1.01 -5.96 -22.43
CA LYS A 309 1.41 -4.57 -22.17
C LYS A 309 1.18 -4.17 -20.71
N TYR A 310 0.08 -4.62 -20.11
CA TYR A 310 -0.17 -4.42 -18.69
C TYR A 310 0.85 -5.14 -17.80
N ILE A 311 1.20 -6.39 -18.12
CA ILE A 311 2.24 -7.17 -17.40
C ILE A 311 3.58 -6.46 -17.46
N GLU A 312 3.99 -5.98 -18.63
CA GLU A 312 5.22 -5.22 -18.83
C GLU A 312 5.21 -3.93 -18.01
N LYS A 313 4.13 -3.13 -18.12
CA LYS A 313 3.95 -1.87 -17.40
C LYS A 313 3.99 -2.05 -15.87
N ARG A 314 3.51 -3.17 -15.35
CA ARG A 314 3.46 -3.48 -13.92
C ARG A 314 4.60 -4.40 -13.46
N TYR A 315 5.53 -4.76 -14.35
CA TYR A 315 6.63 -5.70 -14.08
C TYR A 315 6.16 -7.02 -13.45
N LEU A 316 5.02 -7.55 -13.89
CA LEU A 316 4.35 -8.71 -13.29
C LEU A 316 4.85 -10.04 -13.84
N TYR A 317 6.12 -10.15 -14.21
CA TYR A 317 6.65 -11.41 -14.69
C TYR A 317 6.53 -12.49 -13.60
N PRO A 318 6.32 -13.77 -13.97
CA PRO A 318 6.46 -14.82 -12.99
C PRO A 318 7.84 -14.64 -12.39
N ALA A 319 7.95 -14.59 -11.07
CA ALA A 319 9.23 -14.88 -10.46
C ALA A 319 9.60 -16.25 -11.01
N LEU A 320 10.54 -16.30 -11.96
CA LEU A 320 11.08 -17.55 -12.47
C LEU A 320 11.33 -18.41 -11.24
N PRO A 321 10.95 -19.71 -11.25
CA PRO A 321 11.36 -20.61 -10.17
C PRO A 321 12.85 -20.32 -9.96
N ARG A 322 13.22 -20.06 -8.71
CA ARG A 322 14.53 -19.52 -8.31
C ARG A 322 15.66 -20.43 -8.84
N ILE A 323 16.01 -20.35 -10.12
CA ILE A 323 17.17 -21.01 -10.70
C ILE A 323 18.32 -20.08 -10.36
N TYR A 324 18.69 -20.11 -9.08
CA TYR A 324 19.96 -19.57 -8.66
C TYR A 324 21.06 -20.33 -9.39
N HIS A 325 22.14 -19.62 -9.71
CA HIS A 325 23.30 -20.21 -10.36
C HIS A 325 23.77 -21.46 -9.59
N ALA A 326 24.16 -22.55 -10.28
CA ALA A 326 24.38 -23.86 -9.64
C ALA A 326 25.37 -23.84 -8.45
N SER A 327 26.35 -22.93 -8.47
CA SER A 327 27.29 -22.72 -7.36
C SER A 327 26.64 -22.27 -6.05
N TRP A 328 25.42 -21.70 -6.09
CA TRP A 328 24.64 -21.35 -4.91
C TRP A 328 24.27 -22.54 -4.03
N TYR A 329 24.24 -23.74 -4.60
CA TYR A 329 23.89 -24.97 -3.91
C TYR A 329 25.11 -25.66 -3.29
N SER A 330 26.32 -25.15 -3.53
CA SER A 330 27.53 -25.64 -2.87
C SER A 330 27.44 -25.38 -1.36
N PRO A 331 27.60 -26.41 -0.50
CA PRO A 331 27.56 -26.25 0.96
C PRO A 331 28.51 -25.16 1.48
N ASN A 332 29.72 -25.08 0.94
CA ASN A 332 30.71 -24.08 1.33
C ASN A 332 30.29 -22.66 0.90
N THR A 333 29.66 -22.52 -0.27
CA THR A 333 29.14 -21.23 -0.74
C THR A 333 27.96 -20.77 0.12
N ILE A 334 27.06 -21.69 0.50
CA ILE A 334 25.94 -21.38 1.39
C ILE A 334 26.46 -20.95 2.76
N LYS A 335 27.36 -21.76 3.35
CA LYS A 335 28.00 -21.48 4.65
C LYS A 335 28.67 -20.10 4.64
N PHE A 336 29.48 -19.82 3.61
CA PHE A 336 30.16 -18.53 3.43
C PHE A 336 29.17 -17.37 3.38
N HIS A 337 28.17 -17.41 2.48
CA HIS A 337 27.20 -16.33 2.34
C HIS A 337 26.45 -16.08 3.65
N VAL A 338 25.94 -17.13 4.29
CA VAL A 338 25.16 -16.97 5.53
C VAL A 338 26.01 -16.28 6.60
N LEU A 339 27.24 -16.75 6.83
CA LEU A 339 28.12 -16.15 7.82
C LEU A 339 28.48 -14.71 7.50
N MET A 340 28.91 -14.43 6.27
CA MET A 340 29.31 -13.09 5.89
C MET A 340 28.16 -12.09 6.00
N LEU A 341 26.95 -12.51 5.66
CA LEU A 341 25.77 -11.68 5.82
C LEU A 341 25.40 -11.46 7.29
N ILE A 342 25.56 -12.47 8.15
CA ILE A 342 25.37 -12.33 9.60
C ILE A 342 26.37 -11.35 10.18
N ILE A 343 27.66 -11.48 9.85
CA ILE A 343 28.71 -10.60 10.36
C ILE A 343 28.45 -9.16 9.90
N ARG A 344 28.11 -8.95 8.63
CA ARG A 344 27.84 -7.60 8.11
C ARG A 344 26.55 -6.99 8.68
N GLY A 345 25.51 -7.80 8.86
CA GLY A 345 24.22 -7.37 9.43
C GLY A 345 24.16 -7.42 10.96
N LEU A 346 25.17 -8.02 11.61
CA LEU A 346 25.21 -8.45 13.00
C LEU A 346 23.98 -9.26 13.45
N GLY A 347 23.42 -10.05 12.53
CA GLY A 347 22.22 -10.84 12.79
C GLY A 347 20.94 -10.03 12.99
N LEU A 348 20.92 -8.77 12.57
CA LEU A 348 19.75 -7.90 12.61
C LEU A 348 19.23 -7.63 11.19
N ASP A 349 17.92 -7.62 11.04
CA ASP A 349 17.26 -7.24 9.80
C ASP A 349 17.69 -5.81 9.36
N ILE A 350 17.93 -5.66 8.06
CA ILE A 350 18.51 -4.44 7.51
C ILE A 350 17.54 -3.25 7.56
N LEU A 351 16.22 -3.47 7.52
CA LEU A 351 15.22 -2.39 7.53
C LEU A 351 14.77 -2.02 8.94
N ASN A 352 14.55 -2.99 9.81
CA ASN A 352 13.88 -2.73 11.08
C ASN A 352 14.75 -2.94 12.32
N LEU A 353 16.01 -3.39 12.14
CA LEU A 353 16.95 -3.71 13.23
C LEU A 353 16.46 -4.81 14.20
N GLU A 354 15.41 -5.56 13.83
CA GLU A 354 14.95 -6.68 14.64
C GLU A 354 15.95 -7.84 14.54
N PRO A 355 16.26 -8.52 15.66
CA PRO A 355 17.08 -9.73 15.63
C PRO A 355 16.44 -10.83 14.80
N ILE A 356 17.26 -11.50 14.00
CA ILE A 356 16.87 -12.73 13.32
C ILE A 356 16.75 -13.83 14.39
N ASP A 357 15.59 -14.49 14.43
CA ASP A 357 15.33 -15.59 15.37
C ASP A 357 16.30 -16.76 15.12
N PRO A 358 17.02 -17.28 16.14
CA PRO A 358 17.88 -18.45 16.00
C PRO A 358 17.17 -19.66 15.37
N LYS A 359 15.88 -19.87 15.68
CA LYS A 359 15.06 -20.98 15.14
C LYS A 359 14.88 -20.87 13.62
N ALA A 360 15.09 -19.70 13.03
CA ALA A 360 15.04 -19.49 11.58
C ALA A 360 16.13 -20.28 10.83
N PHE A 361 17.19 -20.71 11.51
CA PHE A 361 18.26 -21.51 10.93
C PHE A 361 17.99 -23.02 10.97
N ASN A 362 16.99 -23.47 11.75
CA ASN A 362 16.63 -24.86 11.88
C ASN A 362 16.18 -25.45 10.52
N HIS A 363 16.78 -26.57 10.12
CA HIS A 363 16.48 -27.24 8.85
C HIS A 363 15.09 -27.92 8.85
N ALA A 364 14.58 -28.36 10.00
CA ALA A 364 13.31 -29.06 10.14
C ALA A 364 12.09 -28.12 10.11
N ASN A 365 12.27 -26.83 10.43
CA ASN A 365 11.21 -25.82 10.44
C ASN A 365 11.13 -25.11 9.08
N SER A 366 10.72 -25.81 8.03
CA SER A 366 10.41 -25.21 6.72
C SER A 366 9.05 -24.48 6.69
N ILE A 367 8.64 -23.88 7.81
CA ILE A 367 7.42 -23.07 7.89
C ILE A 367 7.70 -21.74 7.17
N GLU A 368 6.91 -21.42 6.14
CA GLU A 368 7.16 -20.29 5.23
C GLU A 368 7.29 -18.90 5.88
N PHE A 369 6.90 -18.76 7.15
CA PHE A 369 6.90 -17.47 7.86
C PHE A 369 8.13 -17.22 8.74
N TYR A 370 8.89 -18.26 9.12
CA TYR A 370 9.97 -18.15 10.11
C TYR A 370 11.37 -18.47 9.56
N THR A 371 11.53 -18.66 8.26
CA THR A 371 12.84 -18.93 7.65
C THR A 371 13.58 -17.63 7.31
N PHE A 372 14.92 -17.61 7.43
CA PHE A 372 15.73 -16.53 6.84
C PHE A 372 15.83 -16.69 5.32
N GLU A 373 16.06 -15.60 4.59
CA GLU A 373 16.35 -15.60 3.16
C GLU A 373 17.57 -14.73 2.82
N ARG A 374 18.30 -15.16 1.77
CA ARG A 374 19.34 -14.36 1.12
C ARG A 374 18.65 -13.52 0.04
N HIS A 375 18.54 -12.22 0.27
CA HIS A 375 17.88 -11.29 -0.64
C HIS A 375 18.90 -10.63 -1.57
N HIS A 376 18.60 -10.57 -2.87
CA HIS A 376 19.43 -9.86 -3.85
C HIS A 376 19.07 -8.39 -3.85
N LEU A 377 20.07 -7.52 -3.69
CA LEU A 377 19.87 -6.08 -3.71
C LEU A 377 19.39 -5.58 -5.06
N PHE A 378 19.83 -6.21 -6.15
CA PHE A 378 19.47 -5.82 -7.51
C PHE A 378 18.54 -6.85 -8.14
N ILE A 379 17.40 -6.39 -8.65
CA ILE A 379 16.35 -7.23 -9.22
C ILE A 379 16.86 -8.05 -10.41
N ASN A 380 17.78 -7.48 -11.19
CA ASN A 380 18.34 -8.09 -12.40
C ASN A 380 19.55 -8.99 -12.12
N ASP A 381 19.98 -9.11 -10.87
CA ASP A 381 21.26 -9.73 -10.52
C ASP A 381 21.11 -11.05 -9.77
N LYS A 382 20.04 -11.79 -10.06
CA LYS A 382 19.70 -13.06 -9.39
C LYS A 382 20.72 -14.19 -9.62
N PHE A 383 21.67 -13.99 -10.52
CA PHE A 383 22.75 -14.93 -10.83
C PHE A 383 24.02 -14.67 -10.04
N SER A 384 24.19 -13.46 -9.51
CA SER A 384 25.40 -13.11 -8.76
C SER A 384 25.54 -13.99 -7.52
N ILE A 385 26.75 -14.44 -7.25
CA ILE A 385 27.11 -15.05 -5.96
C ILE A 385 27.87 -14.06 -5.08
N ASP A 386 27.96 -12.78 -5.47
CA ASP A 386 28.66 -11.77 -4.71
C ASP A 386 27.88 -11.41 -3.45
N VAL A 387 28.47 -11.72 -2.29
CA VAL A 387 27.87 -11.43 -0.99
C VAL A 387 27.64 -9.94 -0.74
N ASN A 388 28.37 -9.05 -1.41
CA ASN A 388 28.17 -7.59 -1.36
C ASN A 388 26.87 -7.14 -2.03
N ARG A 389 26.30 -7.99 -2.86
CA ARG A 389 25.03 -7.74 -3.56
C ARG A 389 23.86 -8.47 -2.92
N LEU A 390 24.08 -9.07 -1.76
CA LEU A 390 23.08 -9.80 -1.00
C LEU A 390 22.81 -9.11 0.34
N VAL A 391 21.69 -9.39 1.00
CA VAL A 391 21.44 -9.14 2.42
C VAL A 391 20.71 -10.32 3.06
N LEU A 392 20.93 -10.53 4.35
CA LEU A 392 20.17 -11.52 5.13
C LEU A 392 18.92 -10.85 5.72
N VAL A 393 17.78 -11.48 5.55
CA VAL A 393 16.48 -10.94 5.97
C VAL A 393 15.57 -12.07 6.43
N MET A 394 14.62 -11.79 7.33
CA MET A 394 13.51 -12.72 7.58
C MET A 394 12.64 -12.83 6.33
N ARG A 395 12.15 -14.03 6.00
CA ARG A 395 11.30 -14.25 4.81
C ARG A 395 10.07 -13.35 4.79
N SER A 396 9.48 -13.07 5.95
CA SER A 396 8.37 -12.12 6.13
C SER A 396 8.67 -10.71 5.62
N ASN A 397 9.93 -10.28 5.73
CA ASN A 397 10.41 -8.95 5.37
C ASN A 397 11.07 -8.91 3.98
N HIS A 398 11.27 -10.06 3.32
CA HIS A 398 11.96 -10.14 2.02
C HIS A 398 11.34 -9.24 0.95
N ARG A 399 10.00 -9.23 0.83
CA ARG A 399 9.30 -8.37 -0.15
C ARG A 399 9.46 -6.89 0.14
N ALA A 400 9.65 -6.50 1.41
CA ALA A 400 9.82 -5.10 1.79
C ALA A 400 11.16 -4.53 1.30
N LEU A 401 12.11 -5.37 0.88
CA LEU A 401 13.41 -4.97 0.33
C LEU A 401 13.43 -4.84 -1.20
N GLU A 402 12.43 -5.40 -1.89
CA GLU A 402 12.39 -5.37 -3.35
C GLU A 402 12.37 -3.92 -3.86
N GLY A 403 13.33 -3.58 -4.73
CA GLY A 403 13.47 -2.24 -5.31
C GLY A 403 14.13 -1.19 -4.40
N LYS A 404 14.62 -1.55 -3.20
CA LYS A 404 15.23 -0.61 -2.25
C LYS A 404 16.77 -0.63 -2.26
N THR A 405 17.39 -0.94 -3.39
CA THR A 405 18.85 -1.15 -3.49
C THR A 405 19.67 0.01 -2.91
N VAL A 406 19.38 1.24 -3.31
CA VAL A 406 20.12 2.45 -2.88
C VAL A 406 20.05 2.61 -1.36
N LEU A 407 18.84 2.55 -0.80
CA LEU A 407 18.64 2.62 0.64
C LEU A 407 19.44 1.54 1.37
N VAL A 408 19.37 0.29 0.89
CA VAL A 408 20.06 -0.82 1.56
C VAL A 408 21.57 -0.64 1.52
N LEU A 409 22.13 -0.21 0.39
CA LEU A 409 23.56 0.08 0.27
C LEU A 409 23.99 1.21 1.22
N ASP A 410 23.18 2.27 1.35
CA ASP A 410 23.45 3.36 2.29
C ASP A 410 23.43 2.90 3.76
N LEU A 411 22.48 2.03 4.10
CA LEU A 411 22.38 1.44 5.44
C LEU A 411 23.56 0.51 5.75
N ILE A 412 23.98 -0.31 4.78
CA ILE A 412 25.16 -1.16 4.91
C ILE A 412 26.42 -0.29 5.10
N ARG A 413 26.61 0.74 4.26
CA ARG A 413 27.75 1.66 4.38
C ARG A 413 27.79 2.34 5.74
N SER A 414 26.66 2.84 6.22
CA SER A 414 26.59 3.50 7.53
C SER A 414 26.93 2.54 8.68
N ARG A 415 26.52 1.27 8.57
CA ARG A 415 26.88 0.20 9.52
C ARG A 415 28.38 -0.14 9.48
N ILE A 416 29.01 -0.04 8.32
CA ILE A 416 30.44 -0.36 8.14
C ILE A 416 31.36 0.81 8.57
N ASN A 417 30.98 2.05 8.26
CA ASN A 417 31.79 3.26 8.44
C ASN A 417 31.85 3.80 9.89
N LEU A 418 31.44 3.00 10.88
CA LEU A 418 31.61 3.32 12.30
C LEU A 418 30.99 4.64 12.80
N THR A 419 29.96 5.18 12.14
CA THR A 419 29.24 6.30 12.74
C THR A 419 28.48 5.80 13.96
N LEU A 420 28.87 6.24 15.17
CA LEU A 420 28.03 6.11 16.38
C LEU A 420 26.61 6.63 16.10
N ASP A 421 26.54 7.60 15.20
CA ASP A 421 25.32 8.18 14.71
C ASP A 421 24.46 7.18 13.93
N CYS A 422 23.27 6.94 14.46
CA CYS A 422 22.30 6.07 13.81
C CYS A 422 21.82 6.68 12.47
N PRO A 423 21.71 5.87 11.39
CA PRO A 423 21.16 6.31 10.12
C PRO A 423 19.82 7.06 10.24
N ARG A 424 19.67 8.16 9.50
CA ARG A 424 18.43 8.97 9.48
C ARG A 424 17.19 8.14 9.18
N TYR A 425 17.34 7.13 8.33
CA TYR A 425 16.27 6.20 8.01
C TYR A 425 15.70 5.52 9.27
N TYR A 426 16.53 4.95 10.14
CA TYR A 426 16.06 4.31 11.37
C TYR A 426 15.46 5.34 12.34
N LYS A 427 16.12 6.49 12.49
CA LYS A 427 15.63 7.61 13.33
C LYS A 427 14.20 8.03 12.96
N LYS A 428 13.89 8.04 11.66
CA LYS A 428 12.58 8.44 11.12
C LYS A 428 11.53 7.32 11.18
N ASN A 429 11.92 6.07 10.93
CA ASN A 429 10.97 4.98 10.67
C ASN A 429 10.76 4.04 11.86
N LEU A 430 11.66 4.02 12.85
CA LEU A 430 11.56 3.10 13.99
C LEU A 430 11.35 3.88 15.28
N LYS A 431 10.23 3.64 15.98
CA LYS A 431 9.92 4.31 17.26
C LYS A 431 10.98 4.06 18.33
N ASN A 432 11.53 2.85 18.35
CA ASN A 432 12.52 2.41 19.33
C ASN A 432 13.94 2.40 18.74
N TRP A 433 14.21 3.22 17.73
CA TRP A 433 15.49 3.20 17.00
C TRP A 433 16.70 3.31 17.93
N ARG A 434 16.66 4.13 18.99
CA ARG A 434 17.77 4.28 19.94
C ARG A 434 18.16 2.96 20.58
N LYS A 435 17.16 2.25 21.12
CA LYS A 435 17.36 0.95 21.77
C LYS A 435 17.86 -0.10 20.78
N LEU A 436 17.25 -0.15 19.59
CA LEU A 436 17.62 -1.11 18.56
C LEU A 436 19.02 -0.85 17.98
N TRP A 437 19.39 0.42 17.82
CA TRP A 437 20.72 0.81 17.38
C TRP A 437 21.78 0.55 18.46
N GLN A 438 21.46 0.82 19.73
CA GLN A 438 22.34 0.47 20.83
C GLN A 438 22.61 -1.05 20.86
N HIS A 439 21.58 -1.86 20.67
CA HIS A 439 21.73 -3.31 20.58
C HIS A 439 22.59 -3.74 19.37
N TYR A 440 22.51 -3.02 18.24
CA TYR A 440 23.43 -3.23 17.12
C TYR A 440 24.89 -2.93 17.50
N LEU A 441 25.15 -1.82 18.20
CA LEU A 441 26.48 -1.44 18.67
C LEU A 441 27.04 -2.45 19.70
N GLU A 442 26.22 -2.91 20.64
CA GLU A 442 26.60 -3.94 21.63
C GLU A 442 27.00 -5.26 20.97
N ARG A 443 26.24 -5.69 19.95
CA ARG A 443 26.56 -6.88 19.16
C ARG A 443 27.89 -6.72 18.42
N ARG A 444 28.16 -5.53 17.89
CA ARG A 444 29.39 -5.20 17.17
C ARG A 444 30.59 -5.30 18.11
N GLU A 445 30.52 -4.61 19.24
CA GLU A 445 31.59 -4.58 20.25
C GLU A 445 31.87 -5.99 20.76
N TYR A 446 30.83 -6.75 21.08
CA TYR A 446 30.99 -8.13 21.50
C TYR A 446 31.68 -8.99 20.44
N LEU A 447 31.32 -8.86 19.16
CA LEU A 447 31.98 -9.59 18.08
C LEU A 447 33.47 -9.24 17.97
N ILE A 448 33.82 -7.95 18.07
CA ILE A 448 35.20 -7.48 18.00
C ILE A 448 36.03 -8.01 19.17
N GLU A 449 35.48 -8.00 20.38
CA GLU A 449 36.18 -8.44 21.59
C GLU A 449 36.33 -9.96 21.70
N ASN A 450 35.35 -10.73 21.20
CA ASN A 450 35.22 -12.14 21.52
C ASN A 450 35.35 -13.10 20.33
N GLY A 451 35.35 -12.60 19.08
CA GLY A 451 35.40 -13.43 17.88
C GLY A 451 34.04 -13.99 17.44
N ILE A 452 34.00 -14.63 16.27
CA ILE A 452 32.74 -15.06 15.64
C ILE A 452 32.14 -16.24 16.39
N GLU A 453 32.94 -17.23 16.78
CA GLU A 453 32.46 -18.41 17.50
C GLU A 453 31.64 -18.01 18.74
N LYS A 454 32.22 -17.19 19.63
CA LYS A 454 31.54 -16.69 20.83
C LYS A 454 30.35 -15.78 20.50
N PHE A 455 30.43 -15.00 19.42
CA PHE A 455 29.30 -14.18 18.96
C PHE A 455 28.10 -15.03 18.54
N LEU A 456 28.36 -16.11 17.79
CA LEU A 456 27.33 -17.06 17.38
C LEU A 456 26.73 -17.79 18.57
N GLU A 457 27.55 -18.21 19.53
CA GLU A 457 27.09 -18.83 20.78
C GLU A 457 26.20 -17.88 21.59
N LYS A 458 26.56 -16.60 21.70
CA LYS A 458 25.78 -15.64 22.50
C LYS A 458 24.46 -15.23 21.85
N PHE A 459 24.46 -14.95 20.54
CA PHE A 459 23.31 -14.30 19.88
C PHE A 459 22.48 -15.23 18.99
N PHE A 460 22.93 -16.46 18.76
CA PHE A 460 22.23 -17.46 17.93
C PHE A 460 22.00 -18.79 18.64
N THR A 461 22.05 -18.79 19.98
CA THR A 461 21.57 -19.88 20.82
C THR A 461 20.17 -19.52 21.31
N ASP A 462 19.22 -20.45 21.18
CA ASP A 462 17.85 -20.24 21.64
C ASP A 462 17.72 -20.42 23.17
N GLU A 463 16.50 -20.18 23.67
CA GLU A 463 16.15 -20.32 25.09
C GLU A 463 16.37 -21.74 25.66
N TYR A 464 16.49 -22.75 24.81
CA TYR A 464 16.72 -24.15 25.20
C TYR A 464 18.19 -24.57 25.06
N GLY A 465 19.10 -23.63 24.73
CA GLY A 465 20.51 -23.92 24.54
C GLY A 465 20.86 -24.48 23.15
N ASN A 466 19.94 -24.46 22.19
CA ASN A 466 20.18 -24.97 20.84
C ASN A 466 20.77 -23.87 19.95
N ASN A 467 21.90 -24.17 19.31
CA ASN A 467 22.49 -23.30 18.28
C ASN A 467 22.33 -23.93 16.89
N TYR A 468 21.19 -23.63 16.25
CA TYR A 468 20.85 -24.20 14.94
C TYR A 468 21.82 -23.79 13.82
N LEU A 469 22.51 -22.66 13.96
CA LEU A 469 23.50 -22.24 12.98
C LEU A 469 24.76 -23.10 13.07
N LEU A 470 25.28 -23.29 14.28
CA LEU A 470 26.42 -24.18 14.51
C LEU A 470 26.08 -25.63 14.19
N GLU A 471 24.90 -26.11 14.58
CA GLU A 471 24.43 -27.45 14.24
C GLU A 471 24.31 -27.65 12.73
N ARG A 472 23.83 -26.65 11.99
CA ARG A 472 23.59 -26.79 10.55
C ARG A 472 24.85 -26.66 9.71
N PHE A 473 25.72 -25.72 10.05
CA PHE A 473 26.87 -25.39 9.21
C PHE A 473 28.20 -25.87 9.81
N PHE A 474 28.32 -25.98 11.13
CA PHE A 474 29.58 -26.26 11.83
C PHE A 474 29.57 -27.57 12.64
N LYS A 475 28.58 -28.45 12.42
CA LYS A 475 28.42 -29.72 13.16
C LYS A 475 29.69 -30.54 13.33
N TYR A 476 30.51 -30.58 12.28
CA TYR A 476 31.72 -31.40 12.21
C TYR A 476 33.02 -30.58 12.37
N VAL A 477 32.91 -29.29 12.70
CA VAL A 477 34.05 -28.43 12.96
C VAL A 477 34.35 -28.50 14.47
N PRO A 478 35.59 -28.83 14.88
CA PRO A 478 35.95 -28.84 16.29
C PRO A 478 35.71 -27.47 16.94
N LYS A 479 35.26 -27.48 18.20
CA LYS A 479 35.15 -26.25 19.00
C LYS A 479 36.49 -25.53 19.08
N GLY A 480 36.47 -24.21 19.05
CA GLY A 480 37.67 -23.36 18.98
C GLY A 480 38.34 -23.32 17.61
N LYS A 481 37.82 -24.03 16.60
CA LYS A 481 38.31 -23.99 15.21
C LYS A 481 37.33 -23.37 14.23
N ILE A 482 36.20 -22.82 14.70
CA ILE A 482 35.20 -22.22 13.82
C ILE A 482 35.80 -20.99 13.13
N ASP A 483 36.48 -20.12 13.87
CA ASP A 483 37.10 -18.92 13.28
C ASP A 483 38.12 -19.29 12.19
N GLN A 484 38.95 -20.32 12.41
CA GLN A 484 39.91 -20.84 11.41
C GLN A 484 39.22 -21.39 10.15
N GLU A 485 38.12 -22.13 10.31
CA GLU A 485 37.32 -22.65 9.20
C GLU A 485 36.73 -21.50 8.36
N ILE A 486 36.25 -20.43 9.01
CA ILE A 486 35.71 -19.25 8.32
C ILE A 486 36.80 -18.55 7.53
N THR A 487 37.97 -18.33 8.14
CA THR A 487 39.13 -17.72 7.47
C THR A 487 39.53 -18.53 6.24
N LYS A 488 39.59 -19.86 6.33
CA LYS A 488 39.90 -20.74 5.20
C LYS A 488 38.88 -20.62 4.07
N ILE A 489 37.58 -20.63 4.39
CA ILE A 489 36.52 -20.49 3.38
C ILE A 489 36.59 -19.13 2.68
N MET A 490 36.94 -18.06 3.41
CA MET A 490 37.15 -16.73 2.84
C MET A 490 38.38 -16.69 1.91
N GLN A 491 39.50 -17.28 2.32
CA GLN A 491 40.70 -17.37 1.48
C GLN A 491 40.41 -18.15 0.19
N ASP A 492 39.69 -19.28 0.29
CA ASP A 492 39.23 -20.07 -0.86
C ASP A 492 38.25 -19.29 -1.76
N TRP A 493 37.48 -18.36 -1.19
CA TRP A 493 36.57 -17.51 -1.93
C TRP A 493 37.34 -16.50 -2.78
N ILE A 494 38.30 -15.80 -2.15
CA ILE A 494 39.15 -14.78 -2.78
C ILE A 494 40.05 -15.42 -3.84
N SER A 495 40.64 -16.58 -3.57
CA SER A 495 41.52 -17.28 -4.52
C SER A 495 40.81 -17.69 -5.82
N LYS A 496 39.48 -17.79 -5.79
CA LYS A 496 38.63 -18.03 -6.97
C LYS A 496 38.29 -16.75 -7.75
N GLY A 497 38.97 -15.63 -7.47
CA GLY A 497 38.75 -14.35 -8.12
C GLY A 497 37.42 -13.69 -7.76
N ARG A 498 36.80 -14.07 -6.64
CA ARG A 498 35.52 -13.51 -6.20
C ARG A 498 35.76 -12.30 -5.29
N PRO A 499 34.86 -11.29 -5.32
CA PRO A 499 35.03 -10.09 -4.51
C PRO A 499 35.00 -10.42 -3.02
N ALA A 500 35.89 -9.77 -2.27
CA ALA A 500 35.90 -9.84 -0.81
C ALA A 500 34.65 -9.13 -0.24
N PRO A 501 34.06 -9.66 0.85
CA PRO A 501 32.94 -9.02 1.53
C PRO A 501 33.35 -7.67 2.11
N ILE A 502 32.52 -6.64 1.92
CA ILE A 502 32.70 -5.34 2.55
C ILE A 502 32.29 -5.46 4.01
N LEU A 503 33.28 -5.42 4.89
CA LEU A 503 33.17 -5.48 6.34
C LEU A 503 33.96 -4.34 6.99
N ASN A 504 33.71 -4.14 8.28
CA ASN A 504 34.52 -3.29 9.12
C ASN A 504 35.97 -3.83 9.26
N SER A 505 36.95 -2.92 9.28
CA SER A 505 38.38 -3.25 9.35
C SER A 505 38.80 -3.97 10.64
N GLU A 506 38.19 -3.66 11.78
CA GLU A 506 38.47 -4.33 13.06
C GLU A 506 37.97 -5.78 13.02
N ILE A 507 36.78 -6.01 12.43
CA ILE A 507 36.24 -7.35 12.21
C ILE A 507 37.13 -8.15 11.24
N LEU A 508 37.65 -7.52 10.17
CA LEU A 508 38.61 -8.15 9.25
C LEU A 508 39.93 -8.50 9.96
N GLY A 509 40.42 -7.61 10.83
CA GLY A 509 41.60 -7.84 11.64
C GLY A 509 41.47 -9.04 12.57
N GLN A 510 40.33 -9.18 13.26
CA GLN A 510 40.05 -10.33 14.14
C GLN A 510 39.94 -11.65 13.37
N LEU A 511 39.48 -11.60 12.13
CA LEU A 511 39.47 -12.77 11.25
C LEU A 511 40.87 -13.19 10.76
N SER A 512 41.92 -12.47 11.16
CA SER A 512 43.29 -12.62 10.65
C SER A 512 43.36 -12.47 9.13
N LEU A 513 42.49 -11.62 8.57
CA LEU A 513 42.36 -11.35 7.15
C LEU A 513 43.00 -10.01 6.83
N VAL A 514 44.32 -9.94 6.89
CA VAL A 514 45.05 -8.82 6.30
C VAL A 514 45.05 -9.03 4.79
N THR A 515 44.08 -8.45 4.09
CA THR A 515 44.01 -8.52 2.63
C THR A 515 45.13 -7.64 2.04
N PRO A 516 46.04 -8.16 1.19
CA PRO A 516 47.09 -7.35 0.57
C PRO A 516 46.61 -6.35 -0.50
N TYR A 517 45.29 -6.24 -0.75
CA TYR A 517 44.74 -5.56 -1.94
C TYR A 517 43.73 -4.44 -1.67
N LEU A 518 43.73 -3.85 -0.47
CA LEU A 518 43.06 -2.57 -0.23
C LEU A 518 44.12 -1.48 -0.03
N VAL A 519 44.90 -1.21 -1.08
CA VAL A 519 45.73 0.00 -1.17
C VAL A 519 44.96 1.04 -1.98
N ASN A 520 44.61 2.12 -1.29
CA ASN A 520 44.39 3.51 -1.72
C ASN A 520 43.38 3.78 -2.86
N ASN A 521 42.22 4.28 -2.44
CA ASN A 521 41.38 5.18 -3.24
C ASN A 521 41.72 6.67 -2.97
N ASP A 522 42.98 6.95 -2.62
CA ASP A 522 43.51 8.31 -2.76
C ASP A 522 44.11 8.39 -4.16
N GLY A 523 43.36 8.99 -5.09
CA GLY A 523 43.87 9.28 -6.42
C GLY A 523 45.06 10.24 -6.34
N PRO A 524 46.01 10.18 -7.29
CA PRO A 524 46.99 11.24 -7.43
C PRO A 524 46.30 12.44 -8.08
N GLU A 525 45.74 13.32 -7.25
CA GLU A 525 45.81 14.75 -7.55
C GLU A 525 47.29 15.16 -7.48
N ASN A 526 47.80 15.69 -8.59
CA ASN A 526 49.13 16.25 -8.85
C ASN A 526 50.07 15.38 -9.67
N GLU A 527 49.89 15.42 -10.99
CA GLU A 527 51.01 15.53 -11.95
C GLU A 527 50.53 16.19 -13.25
N LEU A 528 50.13 17.47 -13.12
CA LEU A 528 50.12 18.44 -14.22
C LEU A 528 51.01 19.60 -13.76
N LYS A 529 52.33 19.40 -13.88
CA LYS A 529 53.38 20.44 -13.94
C LYS A 529 54.76 19.79 -14.13
N LYS A 530 55.06 19.35 -15.35
CA LYS A 530 56.26 19.71 -16.12
C LYS A 530 56.25 19.00 -17.48
#